data_AF-A0A2M7WT14-F1
#
_entry.id   AF-A0A2M7WT14-F1
#
_cell.length_a   1.000
_cell.length_b   1.000
_cell.length_c   1.000
_cell.angle_alpha   90.00
_cell.angle_beta   90.00
_cell.angle_gamma   90.00
#
_symmetry.space_group_name_H-M   'P 1'
#
loop_
_entity.id
_entity.type
_entity.pdbx_description
1 polymer ?
#
loop_
_entity_poly.entity_id
_entity_poly.type
_entity_poly.pdbx_seq_one_letter_code
_entity_poly.pdbx_strand_id
1 'polypeptide(L)'
;IIQGIENFRFSNNLFENAWDNTMIERIDIRLLESLGVEDRGSFYDSIGALRDVGQNHLLTMLAAITMEYPTGMTTSSIRKNRATVLKTLIPWNDKTLSKDTFRAQHAGYKNIKGVNPNSETETYFSLKTEFLHPRWKGIPIYMEAGKRMGESRKEIILTLKHPNVCLLCEEGPHAPNRIVFRLEPNDEVVIHFWTKKPGFEKIIEERVFSFFLYEKETKVQYVEEYAKIINAAMEGDQTLFISSDEVLASWKFTDPIINGWKDGLVPLAEYQPQDVGEIGIIGLGKMGANIAKRLNIKKMRVVGFNKSPNSTRELEKEGIVGSYSLQEFVKKLSVPRTVWLMVPAGKAVDEVLFAQNGLAQLLKKGDTVIDGGNSFYKDSIRRGKRLKSKGIHFLDVGVSGGPISIELGKFAIMVGGDKKMYEKSKSIFEAMSDTSSGYMGKTGAGHFAKMIHNGIEYGMMQSLAEGFAILKEAPFKFRLKEVAKVYNQNSIITSRLTGWLEEGFKQYGDDLRKASSAVAHTGEGEWTVQTAKELGIPTPVIKDSYLFRVQSRKKPTFTGKILSTLRAIFGGHKI
;
A
#
# COMPACT_ATOMS: atom_id res chain seq x y z
N ILE A 1 15.89 -8.18 11.19
CA ILE A 1 14.76 -9.10 10.92
C ILE A 1 14.99 -10.52 11.43
N ILE A 2 16.09 -11.20 11.07
CA ILE A 2 16.46 -12.50 11.65
C ILE A 2 16.47 -12.42 13.19
N GLN A 3 17.09 -11.39 13.74
CA GLN A 3 17.05 -11.08 15.18
C GLN A 3 15.62 -10.87 15.73
N GLY A 4 14.68 -10.35 14.94
CA GLY A 4 13.29 -10.18 15.35
C GLY A 4 12.57 -11.52 15.52
N ILE A 5 12.80 -12.46 14.60
CA ILE A 5 12.32 -13.85 14.70
C ILE A 5 12.94 -14.53 15.93
N GLU A 6 14.26 -14.43 16.10
CA GLU A 6 15.00 -15.04 17.20
C GLU A 6 14.54 -14.47 18.56
N ASN A 7 14.40 -13.14 18.67
CA ASN A 7 13.88 -12.48 19.86
C ASN A 7 12.44 -12.89 20.17
N PHE A 8 11.57 -12.98 19.16
CA PHE A 8 10.21 -13.44 19.34
C PHE A 8 10.17 -14.87 19.88
N ARG A 9 10.95 -15.78 19.28
CA ARG A 9 11.00 -17.19 19.72
C ARG A 9 11.51 -17.32 21.15
N PHE A 10 12.69 -16.78 21.45
CA PHE A 10 13.36 -17.08 22.71
C PHE A 10 12.94 -16.18 23.88
N SER A 11 12.19 -15.10 23.64
CA SER A 11 11.64 -14.26 24.73
C SER A 11 10.24 -14.67 25.16
N ASN A 12 9.55 -15.54 24.40
CA ASN A 12 8.14 -15.87 24.62
C ASN A 12 7.94 -17.37 24.84
N ASN A 13 7.90 -17.76 26.12
CA ASN A 13 7.65 -19.15 26.55
C ASN A 13 6.28 -19.71 26.10
N LEU A 14 5.34 -18.85 25.68
CA LEU A 14 4.02 -19.25 25.19
C LEU A 14 4.11 -20.17 23.97
N PHE A 15 5.12 -19.98 23.12
CA PHE A 15 5.26 -20.71 21.87
C PHE A 15 6.48 -21.63 21.82
N GLU A 16 7.61 -21.24 22.42
CA GLU A 16 8.87 -21.98 22.26
C GLU A 16 8.81 -23.42 22.79
N ASN A 17 8.06 -23.66 23.88
CA ASN A 17 7.89 -24.99 24.49
C ASN A 17 7.18 -26.00 23.58
N ALA A 18 6.47 -25.54 22.56
CA ALA A 18 5.75 -26.37 21.61
C ALA A 18 6.21 -26.10 20.16
N TRP A 19 7.39 -25.49 19.98
CA TRP A 19 7.90 -25.08 18.68
C TRP A 19 8.62 -26.23 17.98
N ASP A 20 7.89 -27.31 17.68
CA ASP A 20 8.41 -28.58 17.15
C ASP A 20 7.32 -29.38 16.40
N ASN A 21 7.64 -30.62 16.02
CA ASN A 21 6.73 -31.54 15.34
C ASN A 21 5.55 -32.07 16.18
N THR A 22 5.40 -31.66 17.44
CA THR A 22 4.19 -31.94 18.22
C THR A 22 3.10 -30.92 17.92
N MET A 23 3.44 -29.65 17.67
CA MET A 23 2.50 -28.56 17.41
C MET A 23 2.52 -28.06 15.98
N ILE A 24 3.67 -28.04 15.31
CA ILE A 24 3.80 -27.54 13.93
C ILE A 24 3.41 -28.64 12.95
N GLU A 25 2.51 -28.32 12.02
CA GLU A 25 2.09 -29.18 10.93
C GLU A 25 2.94 -28.95 9.68
N ARG A 26 3.20 -27.68 9.35
CA ARG A 26 3.86 -27.28 8.09
C ARG A 26 4.53 -25.92 8.23
N ILE A 27 5.63 -25.74 7.50
CA ILE A 27 6.32 -24.46 7.34
C ILE A 27 6.23 -24.03 5.87
N ASP A 28 5.77 -22.81 5.62
CA ASP A 28 5.81 -22.19 4.29
C ASP A 28 6.70 -20.94 4.35
N ILE A 29 7.64 -20.78 3.42
CA ILE A 29 8.51 -19.59 3.29
C ILE A 29 8.35 -19.03 1.89
N ARG A 30 7.98 -17.75 1.81
CA ARG A 30 7.70 -17.07 0.54
C ARG A 30 8.58 -15.85 0.38
N LEU A 31 9.11 -15.67 -0.82
CA LEU A 31 9.77 -14.43 -1.26
C LEU A 31 9.33 -14.11 -2.70
N LEU A 32 8.19 -13.45 -2.80
CA LEU A 32 7.58 -13.03 -4.06
C LEU A 32 7.85 -11.55 -4.25
N GLU A 33 8.40 -11.19 -5.41
CA GLU A 33 8.74 -9.80 -5.73
C GLU A 33 7.81 -9.27 -6.82
N SER A 34 7.33 -8.05 -6.60
CA SER A 34 6.57 -7.29 -7.62
C SER A 34 7.41 -6.97 -8.86
N LEU A 35 8.67 -6.63 -8.66
CA LEU A 35 9.58 -6.21 -9.73
C LEU A 35 10.21 -7.39 -10.46
N GLY A 36 10.65 -7.13 -11.69
CA GLY A 36 11.45 -8.07 -12.49
C GLY A 36 12.94 -7.95 -12.19
N VAL A 37 13.74 -8.30 -13.19
CA VAL A 37 15.20 -8.07 -13.17
C VAL A 37 15.60 -6.66 -13.62
N GLU A 38 14.66 -5.90 -14.17
CA GLU A 38 14.85 -4.53 -14.69
C GLU A 38 16.12 -4.41 -15.56
N ASP A 39 17.03 -3.49 -15.24
CA ASP A 39 18.27 -3.27 -15.98
C ASP A 39 19.40 -4.27 -15.65
N ARG A 40 19.16 -5.23 -14.75
CA ARG A 40 20.17 -6.19 -14.26
C ARG A 40 20.15 -7.53 -15.01
N GLY A 41 19.60 -7.56 -16.22
CA GLY A 41 19.45 -8.78 -17.03
C GLY A 41 20.77 -9.55 -17.18
N SER A 42 21.87 -8.88 -17.52
CA SER A 42 23.18 -9.53 -17.72
C SER A 42 23.76 -10.20 -16.48
N PHE A 43 23.45 -9.68 -15.30
CA PHE A 43 23.90 -10.26 -14.03
C PHE A 43 22.99 -11.43 -13.62
N TYR A 44 21.68 -11.17 -13.61
CA TYR A 44 20.69 -12.12 -13.10
C TYR A 44 20.62 -13.40 -13.93
N ASP A 45 20.82 -13.31 -15.24
CA ASP A 45 20.70 -14.46 -16.14
C ASP A 45 21.71 -15.57 -15.85
N SER A 46 22.84 -15.26 -15.21
CA SER A 46 23.84 -16.25 -14.80
C SER A 46 23.56 -16.89 -13.42
N ILE A 47 22.58 -16.36 -12.69
CA ILE A 47 22.32 -16.66 -11.27
C ILE A 47 21.00 -17.39 -11.11
N GLY A 48 19.90 -16.82 -11.59
CA GLY A 48 18.54 -17.36 -11.40
C GLY A 48 18.00 -17.18 -9.98
N ALA A 49 16.70 -17.41 -9.83
CA ALA A 49 16.00 -17.17 -8.56
C ALA A 49 16.52 -18.05 -7.41
N LEU A 50 16.89 -19.31 -7.67
CA LEU A 50 17.33 -20.21 -6.60
C LEU A 50 18.64 -19.75 -5.97
N ARG A 51 19.61 -19.28 -6.77
CA ARG A 51 20.89 -18.76 -6.25
C ARG A 51 20.77 -17.36 -5.67
N ASP A 52 19.96 -16.49 -6.29
CA ASP A 52 19.78 -15.10 -5.86
C ASP A 52 19.19 -15.03 -4.44
N VAL A 53 18.08 -15.75 -4.21
CA VAL A 53 17.33 -15.64 -2.95
C VAL A 53 17.10 -16.96 -2.23
N GLY A 54 17.05 -18.09 -2.94
CA GLY A 54 16.80 -19.40 -2.32
C GLY A 54 17.95 -19.85 -1.41
N GLN A 55 19.15 -19.94 -1.96
CA GLN A 55 20.37 -20.39 -1.27
C GLN A 55 20.71 -19.51 -0.07
N ASN A 56 20.45 -18.21 -0.14
CA ASN A 56 20.81 -17.27 0.90
C ASN A 56 19.60 -16.90 1.77
N HIS A 57 18.66 -16.11 1.24
CA HIS A 57 17.58 -15.52 2.04
C HIS A 57 16.60 -16.56 2.60
N LEU A 58 16.10 -17.48 1.78
CA LEU A 58 15.10 -18.46 2.23
C LEU A 58 15.70 -19.43 3.24
N LEU A 59 16.90 -19.94 3.00
CA LEU A 59 17.58 -20.84 3.94
C LEU A 59 17.98 -20.13 5.25
N THR A 60 18.35 -18.84 5.19
CA THR A 60 18.61 -18.07 6.41
C THR A 60 17.34 -17.84 7.23
N MET A 61 16.21 -17.55 6.57
CA MET A 61 14.90 -17.45 7.22
C MET A 61 14.46 -18.78 7.84
N LEU A 62 14.68 -19.88 7.11
CA LEU A 62 14.43 -21.23 7.59
C LEU A 62 15.28 -21.54 8.84
N ALA A 63 16.58 -21.25 8.80
CA ALA A 63 17.47 -21.49 9.92
C ALA A 63 17.05 -20.67 11.16
N ALA A 64 16.67 -19.40 10.98
CA ALA A 64 16.22 -18.54 12.08
C ALA A 64 14.95 -19.09 12.77
N ILE A 65 14.00 -19.62 11.99
CA ILE A 65 12.74 -20.13 12.52
C ILE A 65 12.87 -21.53 13.12
N THR A 66 13.86 -22.34 12.70
CA THR A 66 14.00 -23.74 13.13
C THR A 66 15.21 -24.07 14.00
N MET A 67 16.17 -23.15 14.18
CA MET A 67 17.32 -23.43 15.04
C MET A 67 16.90 -23.72 16.49
N GLU A 68 17.69 -24.52 17.19
CA GLU A 68 17.49 -24.82 18.61
C GLU A 68 17.71 -23.57 19.49
N TYR A 69 17.20 -23.65 20.73
CA TYR A 69 17.47 -22.64 21.75
C TYR A 69 18.99 -22.54 21.98
N PRO A 70 19.62 -21.39 21.74
CA PRO A 70 21.06 -21.29 21.85
C PRO A 70 21.49 -21.38 23.31
N THR A 71 22.63 -22.04 23.57
CA THR A 71 23.19 -22.19 24.94
C THR A 71 23.54 -20.85 25.59
N GLY A 72 23.57 -19.77 24.81
CA GLY A 72 23.64 -18.38 25.24
C GLY A 72 23.41 -17.47 24.03
N MET A 73 23.05 -16.20 24.28
CA MET A 73 22.82 -15.20 23.22
C MET A 73 24.15 -14.62 22.68
N THR A 74 25.14 -15.49 22.43
CA THR A 74 26.40 -15.10 21.81
C THR A 74 26.36 -15.38 20.31
N THR A 75 27.06 -14.56 19.53
CA THR A 75 27.14 -14.69 18.07
C THR A 75 27.60 -16.06 17.60
N SER A 76 28.56 -16.67 18.30
CA SER A 76 29.05 -18.01 17.96
C SER A 76 28.01 -19.10 18.20
N SER A 77 27.23 -19.00 19.29
CA SER A 77 26.17 -19.96 19.60
C SER A 77 25.03 -19.89 18.60
N ILE A 78 24.57 -18.68 18.26
CA ILE A 78 23.50 -18.47 17.27
C ILE A 78 23.91 -19.04 15.90
N ARG A 79 25.07 -18.65 15.38
CA ARG A 79 25.56 -19.12 14.07
C ARG A 79 25.76 -20.63 14.04
N LYS A 80 26.27 -21.23 15.12
CA LYS A 80 26.43 -22.69 15.24
C LYS A 80 25.07 -23.40 15.18
N ASN A 81 24.05 -22.89 15.87
CA ASN A 81 22.72 -23.51 15.86
C ASN A 81 22.05 -23.40 14.48
N ARG A 82 22.13 -22.25 13.81
CA ARG A 82 21.66 -22.09 12.41
C ARG A 82 22.35 -23.05 11.45
N ALA A 83 23.68 -23.15 11.53
CA ALA A 83 24.43 -24.12 10.71
C ALA A 83 24.02 -25.57 11.00
N THR A 84 23.85 -25.93 12.27
CA THR A 84 23.56 -27.30 12.70
C THR A 84 22.22 -27.76 12.15
N VAL A 85 21.16 -26.94 12.25
CA VAL A 85 19.85 -27.32 11.71
C VAL A 85 19.88 -27.44 10.19
N LEU A 86 20.51 -26.51 9.46
CA LEU A 86 20.62 -26.58 7.99
C LEU A 86 21.34 -27.83 7.50
N LYS A 87 22.37 -28.31 8.23
CA LYS A 87 23.09 -29.56 7.91
C LYS A 87 22.20 -30.80 7.97
N THR A 88 21.01 -30.71 8.58
CA THR A 88 20.06 -31.83 8.68
C THR A 88 18.97 -31.82 7.60
N LEU A 89 19.00 -30.88 6.65
CA LEU A 89 18.09 -30.93 5.50
C LEU A 89 18.26 -32.26 4.76
N ILE A 90 17.15 -32.86 4.34
CA ILE A 90 17.19 -34.12 3.62
C ILE A 90 17.99 -33.96 2.31
N PRO A 91 18.96 -34.84 2.02
CA PRO A 91 19.71 -34.76 0.77
C PRO A 91 18.83 -35.17 -0.42
N TRP A 92 19.11 -34.54 -1.56
CA TRP A 92 18.40 -34.76 -2.81
C TRP A 92 18.84 -36.04 -3.53
N ASN A 93 17.92 -36.65 -4.27
CA ASN A 93 18.17 -37.63 -5.31
C ASN A 93 17.28 -37.32 -6.52
N ASP A 94 17.53 -37.96 -7.67
CA ASP A 94 16.82 -37.63 -8.91
C ASP A 94 15.29 -37.73 -8.80
N LYS A 95 14.78 -38.69 -8.01
CA LYS A 95 13.35 -38.88 -7.78
C LYS A 95 12.75 -37.74 -6.95
N THR A 96 13.42 -37.32 -5.88
CA THR A 96 12.95 -36.19 -5.06
C THR A 96 13.13 -34.86 -5.77
N LEU A 97 14.20 -34.68 -6.55
CA LEU A 97 14.39 -33.48 -7.38
C LEU A 97 13.25 -33.31 -8.38
N SER A 98 12.92 -34.38 -9.12
CA SER A 98 11.88 -34.35 -10.15
C SER A 98 10.47 -34.14 -9.59
N LYS A 99 10.22 -34.61 -8.37
CA LYS A 99 8.91 -34.55 -7.73
C LYS A 99 8.69 -33.30 -6.89
N ASP A 100 9.70 -32.93 -6.12
CA ASP A 100 9.58 -31.97 -5.02
C ASP A 100 10.28 -30.63 -5.33
N THR A 101 10.76 -30.42 -6.55
CA THR A 101 11.21 -29.11 -7.04
C THR A 101 10.50 -28.72 -8.32
N PHE A 102 10.33 -27.42 -8.51
CA PHE A 102 9.71 -26.83 -9.69
C PHE A 102 10.40 -25.51 -10.02
N ARG A 103 10.56 -25.23 -11.31
CA ARG A 103 11.19 -24.00 -11.81
C ARG A 103 10.42 -23.45 -13.01
N ALA A 104 10.35 -22.13 -13.10
CA ALA A 104 9.69 -21.46 -14.20
C ALA A 104 10.37 -20.12 -14.55
N GLN A 105 10.17 -19.67 -15.79
CA GLN A 105 10.60 -18.37 -16.30
C GLN A 105 9.38 -17.56 -16.71
N HIS A 106 9.33 -16.26 -16.37
CA HIS A 106 8.17 -15.46 -16.75
C HIS A 106 8.20 -15.12 -18.24
N ALA A 107 7.01 -15.04 -18.85
CA ALA A 107 6.85 -14.60 -20.23
C ALA A 107 7.51 -13.21 -20.43
N GLY A 108 8.25 -13.08 -21.53
CA GLY A 108 8.97 -11.85 -21.90
C GLY A 108 10.34 -11.63 -21.22
N TYR A 109 10.78 -12.53 -20.33
CA TYR A 109 12.11 -12.42 -19.68
C TYR A 109 13.26 -12.37 -20.70
N LYS A 110 13.22 -13.22 -21.74
CA LYS A 110 14.20 -13.27 -22.83
C LYS A 110 14.31 -11.98 -23.66
N ASN A 111 13.32 -11.08 -23.57
CA ASN A 111 13.33 -9.80 -24.26
C ASN A 111 14.00 -8.68 -23.44
N ILE A 112 14.39 -8.96 -22.19
CA ILE A 112 15.04 -7.99 -21.32
C ILE A 112 16.47 -7.77 -21.79
N LYS A 113 16.91 -6.50 -21.80
CA LYS A 113 18.27 -6.13 -22.22
C LYS A 113 19.32 -6.87 -21.38
N GLY A 114 20.24 -7.56 -22.06
CA GLY A 114 21.33 -8.32 -21.42
C GLY A 114 21.00 -9.75 -21.04
N VAL A 115 19.74 -10.20 -21.19
CA VAL A 115 19.36 -11.62 -21.04
C VAL A 115 19.65 -12.38 -22.34
N ASN A 116 20.12 -13.62 -22.24
CA ASN A 116 20.33 -14.47 -23.39
C ASN A 116 18.98 -14.86 -24.03
N PRO A 117 18.77 -14.71 -25.36
CA PRO A 117 17.54 -15.14 -26.02
C PRO A 117 17.20 -16.63 -25.83
N ASN A 118 18.21 -17.47 -25.59
CA ASN A 118 18.05 -18.90 -25.31
C ASN A 118 18.18 -19.21 -23.82
N SER A 119 18.01 -18.22 -22.94
CA SER A 119 18.12 -18.41 -21.49
C SER A 119 17.16 -19.47 -20.98
N GLU A 120 17.70 -20.43 -20.22
CA GLU A 120 16.96 -21.40 -19.44
C GLU A 120 16.98 -21.05 -17.94
N THR A 121 17.26 -19.79 -17.60
CA THR A 121 17.36 -19.35 -16.22
C THR A 121 15.97 -19.15 -15.61
N GLU A 122 15.75 -19.71 -14.44
CA GLU A 122 14.49 -19.59 -13.74
C GLU A 122 14.34 -18.21 -13.08
N THR A 123 13.14 -17.63 -13.20
CA THR A 123 12.74 -16.41 -12.48
C THR A 123 11.75 -16.70 -11.36
N TYR A 124 11.33 -17.97 -11.24
CA TYR A 124 10.52 -18.51 -10.16
C TYR A 124 10.98 -19.94 -9.84
N PHE A 125 10.98 -20.30 -8.56
CA PHE A 125 11.07 -21.69 -8.13
C PHE A 125 10.14 -21.96 -6.96
N SER A 126 9.76 -23.22 -6.82
CA SER A 126 9.18 -23.75 -5.58
C SER A 126 9.77 -25.11 -5.27
N LEU A 127 9.96 -25.41 -3.99
CA LEU A 127 10.44 -26.70 -3.55
C LEU A 127 9.80 -27.15 -2.25
N LYS A 128 9.75 -28.46 -2.04
CA LYS A 128 9.32 -29.13 -0.81
C LYS A 128 10.48 -29.93 -0.23
N THR A 129 10.77 -29.73 1.04
CA THR A 129 11.84 -30.44 1.76
C THR A 129 11.42 -30.75 3.20
N GLU A 130 12.27 -31.46 3.94
CA GLU A 130 12.08 -31.81 5.34
C GLU A 130 13.44 -31.84 6.05
N PHE A 131 13.42 -31.75 7.38
CA PHE A 131 14.60 -31.97 8.21
C PHE A 131 14.67 -33.41 8.71
N LEU A 132 15.89 -33.95 8.80
CA LEU A 132 16.20 -35.16 9.56
C LEU A 132 16.34 -34.88 11.07
N HIS A 133 16.35 -33.60 11.47
CA HIS A 133 16.43 -33.16 12.87
C HIS A 133 15.25 -33.71 13.69
N PRO A 134 15.47 -34.32 14.87
CA PRO A 134 14.38 -34.94 15.66
C PRO A 134 13.21 -34.00 15.97
N ARG A 135 13.51 -32.72 16.31
CA ARG A 135 12.52 -31.67 16.59
C ARG A 135 11.61 -31.35 15.41
N TRP A 136 12.12 -31.49 14.18
CA TRP A 136 11.44 -31.07 12.95
C TRP A 136 11.06 -32.23 12.02
N LYS A 137 11.32 -33.46 12.45
CA LYS A 137 11.13 -34.65 11.63
C LYS A 137 9.66 -34.81 11.25
N GLY A 138 9.42 -35.01 9.95
CA GLY A 138 8.08 -35.22 9.38
C GLY A 138 7.29 -33.94 9.14
N ILE A 139 7.87 -32.76 9.39
CA ILE A 139 7.24 -31.48 9.02
C ILE A 139 7.64 -31.13 7.57
N PRO A 140 6.69 -31.06 6.63
CA PRO A 140 6.96 -30.56 5.30
C PRO A 140 7.26 -29.05 5.32
N ILE A 141 8.32 -28.67 4.60
CA ILE A 141 8.78 -27.30 4.44
C ILE A 141 8.64 -26.93 2.97
N TYR A 142 7.81 -25.93 2.68
CA TYR A 142 7.63 -25.38 1.35
C TYR A 142 8.38 -24.06 1.25
N MET A 143 9.17 -23.90 0.19
CA MET A 143 9.89 -22.67 -0.09
C MET A 143 9.61 -22.25 -1.52
N GLU A 144 9.18 -21.01 -1.71
CA GLU A 144 8.97 -20.43 -3.04
C GLU A 144 9.55 -19.02 -3.13
N ALA A 145 10.06 -18.70 -4.31
CA ALA A 145 10.40 -17.34 -4.64
C ALA A 145 10.22 -17.07 -6.14
N GLY A 146 9.91 -15.83 -6.48
CA GLY A 146 9.91 -15.42 -7.88
C GLY A 146 9.71 -13.94 -8.13
N LYS A 147 10.05 -13.54 -9.36
CA LYS A 147 9.95 -12.17 -9.86
C LYS A 147 8.63 -11.95 -10.59
N ARG A 148 8.13 -10.70 -10.59
CA ARG A 148 6.85 -10.30 -11.19
C ARG A 148 5.66 -11.12 -10.68
N MET A 149 5.55 -11.26 -9.36
CA MET A 149 4.55 -12.07 -8.67
C MET A 149 3.45 -11.24 -7.97
N GLY A 150 3.12 -10.05 -8.50
CA GLY A 150 2.05 -9.21 -7.98
C GLY A 150 2.50 -8.42 -6.77
N GLU A 151 1.76 -8.46 -5.67
CA GLU A 151 2.16 -7.79 -4.43
C GLU A 151 3.43 -8.43 -3.85
N SER A 152 4.45 -7.62 -3.54
CA SER A 152 5.64 -8.14 -2.88
C SER A 152 5.27 -8.79 -1.54
N ARG A 153 5.70 -10.03 -1.35
CA ARG A 153 5.44 -10.84 -0.16
C ARG A 153 6.72 -11.49 0.29
N LYS A 154 7.17 -11.16 1.50
CA LYS A 154 8.24 -11.88 2.18
C LYS A 154 7.72 -12.33 3.52
N GLU A 155 7.50 -13.63 3.69
CA GLU A 155 6.86 -14.16 4.89
C GLU A 155 7.26 -15.60 5.22
N ILE A 156 7.17 -15.94 6.51
CA ILE A 156 7.26 -17.30 7.03
C ILE A 156 5.91 -17.60 7.68
N ILE A 157 5.27 -18.69 7.27
CA ILE A 157 3.99 -19.15 7.81
C ILE A 157 4.24 -20.49 8.52
N LEU A 158 3.93 -20.50 9.81
CA LEU A 158 3.87 -21.72 10.60
C LEU A 158 2.41 -22.11 10.74
N THR A 159 2.04 -23.24 10.12
CA THR A 159 0.71 -23.83 10.29
C THR A 159 0.75 -24.78 11.47
N LEU A 160 -0.08 -24.52 12.47
CA LEU A 160 -0.19 -25.35 13.67
C LEU A 160 -1.12 -26.53 13.39
N LYS A 161 -0.83 -27.69 13.98
CA LYS A 161 -1.69 -28.86 13.91
C LYS A 161 -3.06 -28.56 14.47
N HIS A 162 -4.06 -29.10 13.79
CA HIS A 162 -5.43 -29.01 14.24
C HIS A 162 -5.67 -29.81 15.54
N PRO A 163 -6.48 -29.32 16.49
CA PRO A 163 -6.85 -30.10 17.66
C PRO A 163 -7.52 -31.43 17.28
N ASN A 164 -7.09 -32.53 17.89
CA ASN A 164 -7.63 -33.87 17.62
C ASN A 164 -9.14 -33.99 17.90
N VAL A 165 -9.66 -33.17 18.81
CA VAL A 165 -11.10 -33.00 19.04
C VAL A 165 -11.45 -31.56 18.76
N CYS A 166 -12.13 -31.32 17.63
CA CYS A 166 -12.65 -30.02 17.30
C CYS A 166 -14.16 -30.07 17.16
N LEU A 167 -14.86 -29.58 18.19
CA LEU A 167 -16.33 -29.48 18.23
C LEU A 167 -16.90 -28.46 17.23
N LEU A 168 -16.05 -27.77 16.46
CA LEU A 168 -16.41 -26.68 15.55
C LEU A 168 -16.28 -27.06 14.07
N CYS A 169 -15.64 -28.20 13.75
CA CYS A 169 -15.47 -28.66 12.36
C CYS A 169 -16.76 -29.23 11.74
N GLU A 170 -17.77 -29.56 12.54
CA GLU A 170 -19.04 -30.09 12.06
C GLU A 170 -19.95 -29.01 11.45
N GLU A 171 -19.71 -27.73 11.74
CA GLU A 171 -20.60 -26.61 11.35
C GLU A 171 -19.96 -25.61 10.35
N GLY A 172 -18.73 -25.85 9.85
CA GLY A 172 -18.10 -24.99 8.82
C GLY A 172 -16.60 -25.25 8.58
N PRO A 173 -15.96 -24.54 7.61
CA PRO A 173 -14.54 -24.71 7.28
C PRO A 173 -13.66 -24.08 8.38
N HIS A 174 -13.40 -24.83 9.45
CA HIS A 174 -12.44 -24.45 10.47
C HIS A 174 -11.02 -24.80 9.99
N ALA A 175 -10.20 -23.78 9.70
CA ALA A 175 -8.82 -23.97 9.26
C ALA A 175 -7.84 -23.99 10.44
N PRO A 176 -6.67 -24.65 10.32
CA PRO A 176 -5.68 -24.64 11.39
C PRO A 176 -5.16 -23.23 11.71
N ASN A 177 -4.75 -23.02 12.97
CA ASN A 177 -4.15 -21.76 13.41
C ASN A 177 -2.82 -21.50 12.68
N ARG A 178 -2.49 -20.23 12.47
CA ARG A 178 -1.25 -19.83 11.78
C ARG A 178 -0.52 -18.74 12.54
N ILE A 179 0.80 -18.85 12.57
CA ILE A 179 1.71 -17.77 12.99
C ILE A 179 2.46 -17.32 11.73
N VAL A 180 2.28 -16.06 11.35
CA VAL A 180 2.88 -15.48 10.14
C VAL A 180 3.86 -14.40 10.54
N PHE A 181 5.14 -14.61 10.23
CA PHE A 181 6.15 -13.57 10.28
C PHE A 181 6.17 -12.90 8.91
N ARG A 182 5.60 -11.70 8.79
CA ARG A 182 5.59 -10.93 7.55
C ARG A 182 6.65 -9.84 7.61
N LEU A 183 7.46 -9.80 6.57
CA LEU A 183 8.58 -8.86 6.40
C LEU A 183 8.25 -7.81 5.32
N GLU A 184 7.48 -8.21 4.30
CA GLU A 184 7.02 -7.30 3.25
C GLU A 184 5.53 -7.58 2.95
N PRO A 185 4.68 -6.54 2.83
CA PRO A 185 4.96 -5.10 2.80
C PRO A 185 5.23 -4.43 4.16
N ASN A 186 4.87 -5.10 5.25
CA ASN A 186 5.00 -4.59 6.61
C ASN A 186 5.76 -5.62 7.47
N ASP A 187 6.62 -5.13 8.35
CA ASP A 187 7.28 -5.92 9.38
C ASP A 187 6.31 -6.16 10.54
N GLU A 188 5.58 -7.27 10.50
CA GLU A 188 4.58 -7.65 11.50
C GLU A 188 4.60 -9.14 11.81
N VAL A 189 4.22 -9.49 13.04
CA VAL A 189 3.90 -10.87 13.42
C VAL A 189 2.38 -10.96 13.55
N VAL A 190 1.79 -11.89 12.79
CA VAL A 190 0.35 -12.05 12.66
C VAL A 190 -0.06 -13.44 13.15
N ILE A 191 -0.94 -13.49 14.14
CA ILE A 191 -1.45 -14.74 14.69
C ILE A 191 -2.93 -14.87 14.32
N HIS A 192 -3.25 -15.96 13.62
CA HIS A 192 -4.61 -16.28 13.16
C HIS A 192 -5.29 -17.25 14.12
N PHE A 193 -6.47 -16.86 14.62
CA PHE A 193 -7.29 -17.66 15.52
C PHE A 193 -8.78 -17.53 15.19
N TRP A 194 -9.61 -18.34 15.82
CA TRP A 194 -11.04 -18.42 15.52
C TRP A 194 -11.87 -18.03 16.72
N THR A 195 -12.92 -17.25 16.50
CA THR A 195 -13.86 -16.81 17.55
C THR A 195 -15.29 -16.94 17.06
N LYS A 196 -16.27 -17.01 17.98
CA LYS A 196 -17.68 -16.97 17.60
C LYS A 196 -18.02 -15.61 16.99
N LYS A 197 -18.63 -15.62 15.81
CA LYS A 197 -19.23 -14.43 15.20
C LYS A 197 -20.39 -13.94 16.07
N PRO A 198 -20.45 -12.65 16.45
CA PRO A 198 -21.57 -12.13 17.22
C PRO A 198 -22.91 -12.41 16.54
N GLY A 199 -23.85 -13.02 17.28
CA GLY A 199 -25.16 -13.42 16.76
C GLY A 199 -25.74 -14.67 17.42
N PHE A 200 -26.95 -15.04 16.99
CA PHE A 200 -27.65 -16.25 17.44
C PHE A 200 -27.13 -17.53 16.77
N GLU A 201 -26.48 -17.39 15.62
CA GLU A 201 -25.90 -18.51 14.87
C GLU A 201 -24.57 -18.97 15.50
N LYS A 202 -24.24 -20.26 15.37
CA LYS A 202 -22.99 -20.87 15.85
C LYS A 202 -21.87 -20.79 14.80
N ILE A 203 -21.76 -19.64 14.14
CA ILE A 203 -20.74 -19.44 13.11
C ILE A 203 -19.46 -18.93 13.77
N ILE A 204 -18.33 -19.50 13.37
CA ILE A 204 -17.00 -19.01 13.73
C ILE A 204 -16.47 -18.06 12.65
N GLU A 205 -15.63 -17.11 13.05
CA GLU A 205 -14.90 -16.22 12.16
C GLU A 205 -13.42 -16.16 12.55
N GLU A 206 -12.56 -16.04 11.54
CA GLU A 206 -11.13 -15.83 11.77
C GLU A 206 -10.91 -14.42 12.35
N ARG A 207 -10.08 -14.37 13.38
CA ARG A 207 -9.59 -13.16 14.04
C ARG A 207 -8.07 -13.16 13.99
N VAL A 208 -7.52 -11.96 14.04
CA VAL A 208 -6.11 -11.72 13.81
C VAL A 208 -5.56 -10.82 14.92
N PHE A 209 -4.48 -11.27 15.57
CA PHE A 209 -3.62 -10.41 16.39
C PHE A 209 -2.44 -10.04 15.52
N SER A 210 -2.29 -8.76 15.20
CA SER A 210 -1.11 -8.24 14.51
C SER A 210 -0.30 -7.38 15.47
N PHE A 211 1.00 -7.64 15.52
CA PHE A 211 1.99 -6.86 16.24
C PHE A 211 2.97 -6.28 15.22
N PHE A 212 3.01 -4.96 15.08
CA PHE A 212 4.03 -4.30 14.28
C PHE A 212 5.36 -4.35 15.03
N LEU A 213 6.40 -4.89 14.41
CA LEU A 213 7.73 -4.96 15.02
C LEU A 213 8.39 -3.57 15.10
N TYR A 214 8.00 -2.66 14.21
CA TYR A 214 8.43 -1.27 14.18
C TYR A 214 7.26 -0.37 13.76
N GLU A 215 6.90 0.62 14.58
CA GLU A 215 6.04 1.71 14.12
C GLU A 215 6.84 2.56 13.13
N LYS A 216 6.47 2.55 11.85
CA LYS A 216 7.16 3.33 10.81
C LYS A 216 6.94 4.83 11.03
N GLU A 217 7.82 5.48 11.80
CA GLU A 217 8.13 6.89 11.55
C GLU A 217 8.94 6.96 10.26
N THR A 218 8.38 7.65 9.26
CA THR A 218 8.91 7.91 7.91
C THR A 218 10.43 7.72 7.75
N LYS A 219 10.87 6.64 7.09
CA LYS A 219 12.25 6.54 6.60
C LYS A 219 12.40 5.85 5.25
N VAL A 220 13.42 6.34 4.55
CA VAL A 220 13.94 5.89 3.25
C VAL A 220 14.56 4.49 3.44
N GLN A 221 13.80 3.47 3.02
CA GLN A 221 14.03 2.04 3.28
C GLN A 221 15.41 1.50 2.86
N TYR A 222 16.10 2.16 1.93
CA TYR A 222 17.38 1.66 1.39
C TYR A 222 18.60 2.09 2.23
N VAL A 223 18.54 3.21 2.95
CA VAL A 223 19.71 3.75 3.68
C VAL A 223 19.89 3.03 5.03
N GLU A 224 18.80 2.58 5.66
CA GLU A 224 18.86 2.01 7.01
C GLU A 224 19.41 0.58 7.08
N GLU A 225 19.05 -0.30 6.14
CA GLU A 225 19.47 -1.71 6.22
C GLU A 225 20.98 -1.87 5.96
N TYR A 226 21.53 -1.13 4.99
CA TYR A 226 22.99 -1.08 4.80
C TYR A 226 23.69 -0.41 5.98
N ALA A 227 23.11 0.67 6.56
CA ALA A 227 23.68 1.30 7.74
C ALA A 227 23.76 0.34 8.92
N LYS A 228 22.74 -0.50 9.15
CA LYS A 228 22.75 -1.52 10.22
C LYS A 228 23.86 -2.56 10.01
N ILE A 229 23.99 -3.11 8.81
CA ILE A 229 25.02 -4.12 8.50
C ILE A 229 26.42 -3.50 8.61
N ILE A 230 26.62 -2.27 8.12
CA ILE A 230 27.89 -1.56 8.22
C ILE A 230 28.22 -1.26 9.69
N ASN A 231 27.26 -0.80 10.49
CA ASN A 231 27.47 -0.55 11.91
C ASN A 231 27.85 -1.84 12.65
N ALA A 232 27.14 -2.94 12.42
CA ALA A 232 27.47 -4.23 13.01
C ALA A 232 28.87 -4.71 12.60
N ALA A 233 29.29 -4.49 11.35
CA ALA A 233 30.66 -4.77 10.92
C ALA A 233 31.69 -3.93 11.69
N MET A 234 31.41 -2.64 11.92
CA MET A 234 32.28 -1.72 12.66
C MET A 234 32.38 -2.08 14.14
N GLU A 235 31.28 -2.51 14.76
CA GLU A 235 31.22 -2.96 16.15
C GLU A 235 31.76 -4.38 16.35
N GLY A 236 32.03 -5.11 15.26
CA GLY A 236 32.44 -6.51 15.29
C GLY A 236 31.32 -7.48 15.64
N ASP A 237 30.06 -7.05 15.62
CA ASP A 237 28.90 -7.92 15.80
C ASP A 237 28.65 -8.76 14.53
N GLN A 238 29.05 -10.03 14.58
CA GLN A 238 28.86 -10.95 13.47
C GLN A 238 27.48 -11.63 13.45
N THR A 239 26.54 -11.25 14.33
CA THR A 239 25.22 -11.91 14.47
C THR A 239 24.35 -11.71 13.23
N LEU A 240 24.53 -10.58 12.54
CA LEU A 240 23.85 -10.25 11.28
C LEU A 240 24.48 -10.92 10.05
N PHE A 241 25.59 -11.63 10.20
CA PHE A 241 26.35 -12.22 9.10
C PHE A 241 26.22 -13.74 9.09
N ILE A 242 26.11 -14.30 7.89
CA ILE A 242 26.11 -15.75 7.68
C ILE A 242 27.50 -16.33 7.98
N SER A 243 27.59 -17.50 8.63
CA SER A 243 28.85 -18.22 8.83
C SER A 243 29.28 -19.03 7.62
N SER A 244 30.59 -19.32 7.53
CA SER A 244 31.13 -20.24 6.53
C SER A 244 30.45 -21.60 6.60
N ASP A 245 30.15 -22.09 7.81
CA ASP A 245 29.40 -23.33 8.02
C ASP A 245 27.97 -23.28 7.48
N GLU A 246 27.25 -22.17 7.69
CA GLU A 246 25.92 -21.94 7.12
C GLU A 246 25.96 -21.86 5.59
N VAL A 247 26.95 -21.16 5.02
CA VAL A 247 27.14 -21.06 3.56
C VAL A 247 27.39 -22.43 2.95
N LEU A 248 28.29 -23.23 3.54
CA LEU A 248 28.60 -24.58 3.06
C LEU A 248 27.39 -25.52 3.16
N ALA A 249 26.63 -25.46 4.25
CA ALA A 249 25.41 -26.24 4.40
C ALA A 249 24.35 -25.86 3.35
N SER A 250 24.21 -24.56 3.09
CA SER A 250 23.27 -24.03 2.11
C SER A 250 23.63 -24.43 0.68
N TRP A 251 24.92 -24.42 0.31
CA TRP A 251 25.39 -24.93 -0.98
C TRP A 251 25.21 -26.44 -1.11
N LYS A 252 25.56 -27.22 -0.07
CA LYS A 252 25.35 -28.67 -0.07
C LYS A 252 23.89 -29.06 -0.33
N PHE A 253 22.94 -28.24 0.11
CA PHE A 253 21.52 -28.43 -0.16
C PHE A 253 21.09 -27.95 -1.56
N THR A 254 21.63 -26.85 -2.06
CA THR A 254 21.15 -26.21 -3.31
C THR A 254 21.88 -26.67 -4.58
N ASP A 255 23.16 -27.01 -4.52
CA ASP A 255 23.93 -27.46 -5.68
C ASP A 255 23.33 -28.68 -6.39
N PRO A 256 22.83 -29.72 -5.69
CA PRO A 256 22.16 -30.84 -6.34
C PRO A 256 20.92 -30.41 -7.14
N ILE A 257 20.17 -29.42 -6.66
CA ILE A 257 19.00 -28.89 -7.36
C ILE A 257 19.45 -28.18 -8.65
N ILE A 258 20.44 -27.31 -8.55
CA ILE A 258 20.98 -26.56 -9.68
C ILE A 258 21.53 -27.50 -10.76
N ASN A 259 22.27 -28.53 -10.35
CA ASN A 259 22.83 -29.51 -11.28
C ASN A 259 21.72 -30.35 -11.93
N GLY A 260 20.77 -30.86 -11.14
CA GLY A 260 19.63 -31.61 -11.69
C GLY A 260 18.78 -30.81 -12.67
N TRP A 261 18.61 -29.50 -12.43
CA TRP A 261 17.92 -28.60 -13.35
C TRP A 261 18.71 -28.35 -14.64
N LYS A 262 20.04 -28.29 -14.59
CA LYS A 262 20.90 -28.19 -15.79
C LYS A 262 20.91 -29.47 -16.60
N ASP A 263 20.83 -30.62 -15.93
CA ASP A 263 20.75 -31.93 -16.56
C ASP A 263 19.36 -32.25 -17.13
N GLY A 264 18.41 -31.32 -17.00
CA GLY A 264 17.06 -31.45 -17.56
C GLY A 264 16.11 -32.34 -16.76
N LEU A 265 16.44 -32.71 -15.51
CA LEU A 265 15.56 -33.52 -14.65
C LEU A 265 14.22 -32.82 -14.37
N VAL A 266 14.22 -31.48 -14.35
CA VAL A 266 13.02 -30.65 -14.16
C VAL A 266 12.92 -29.66 -15.30
N PRO A 267 11.89 -29.76 -16.16
CA PRO A 267 11.73 -28.85 -17.29
C PRO A 267 11.44 -27.42 -16.81
N LEU A 268 11.92 -26.44 -17.56
CA LEU A 268 11.62 -25.03 -17.32
C LEU A 268 10.21 -24.71 -17.83
N ALA A 269 9.29 -24.46 -16.90
CA ALA A 269 7.95 -23.99 -17.25
C ALA A 269 7.93 -22.49 -17.58
N GLU A 270 6.86 -22.02 -18.21
CA GLU A 270 6.58 -20.59 -18.38
C GLU A 270 5.41 -20.14 -17.49
N TYR A 271 5.49 -18.94 -16.93
CA TYR A 271 4.37 -18.31 -16.22
C TYR A 271 4.12 -16.87 -16.71
N GLN A 272 2.89 -16.39 -16.56
CA GLN A 272 2.56 -15.01 -16.90
C GLN A 272 2.91 -14.06 -15.74
N PRO A 273 3.62 -12.95 -16.00
CA PRO A 273 3.86 -11.91 -15.00
C PRO A 273 2.55 -11.42 -14.36
N GLN A 274 2.58 -11.25 -13.05
CA GLN A 274 1.56 -10.52 -12.30
C GLN A 274 2.04 -9.08 -12.13
N ASP A 275 1.59 -8.19 -13.02
CA ASP A 275 1.97 -6.78 -12.98
C ASP A 275 1.33 -6.06 -11.77
N VAL A 276 2.13 -5.29 -11.05
CA VAL A 276 1.70 -4.30 -10.03
C VAL A 276 0.92 -3.12 -10.62
N GLY A 277 0.61 -3.17 -11.92
CA GLY A 277 -0.14 -2.18 -12.66
C GLY A 277 0.73 -1.02 -13.18
N GLU A 278 0.13 -0.26 -14.08
CA GLU A 278 0.71 0.95 -14.64
C GLU A 278 -0.38 2.04 -14.73
N ILE A 279 0.02 3.28 -14.49
CA ILE A 279 -0.89 4.42 -14.63
C ILE A 279 -0.17 5.67 -15.13
N GLY A 280 -0.85 6.43 -15.97
CA GLY A 280 -0.44 7.78 -16.31
C GLY A 280 -1.10 8.82 -15.41
N ILE A 281 -0.36 9.77 -14.85
CA ILE A 281 -0.92 10.89 -14.08
C ILE A 281 -0.65 12.21 -14.80
N ILE A 282 -1.72 12.94 -15.11
CA ILE A 282 -1.68 14.30 -15.65
C ILE A 282 -2.06 15.30 -14.57
N GLY A 283 -1.17 16.24 -14.30
CA GLY A 283 -1.33 17.24 -13.24
C GLY A 283 -0.55 16.85 -12.00
N LEU A 284 0.69 17.32 -11.91
CA LEU A 284 1.64 17.00 -10.83
C LEU A 284 1.75 18.17 -9.83
N GLY A 285 0.61 18.80 -9.52
CA GLY A 285 0.50 19.73 -8.40
C GLY A 285 0.52 19.01 -7.05
N LYS A 286 0.23 19.72 -5.94
CA LYS A 286 0.28 19.17 -4.56
C LYS A 286 -0.39 17.78 -4.43
N MET A 287 -1.61 17.64 -4.96
CA MET A 287 -2.38 16.39 -4.87
C MET A 287 -1.82 15.31 -5.79
N GLY A 288 -1.63 15.63 -7.08
CA GLY A 288 -1.21 14.64 -8.08
C GLY A 288 0.22 14.15 -7.88
N ALA A 289 1.12 15.01 -7.40
CA ALA A 289 2.48 14.62 -7.03
C ALA A 289 2.47 13.62 -5.87
N ASN A 290 1.69 13.85 -4.80
CA ASN A 290 1.61 12.92 -3.67
C ASN A 290 0.98 11.58 -4.08
N ILE A 291 -0.03 11.59 -4.97
CA ILE A 291 -0.59 10.35 -5.54
C ILE A 291 0.47 9.60 -6.37
N ALA A 292 1.23 10.30 -7.22
CA ALA A 292 2.28 9.70 -8.03
C ALA A 292 3.37 9.05 -7.17
N LYS A 293 3.84 9.75 -6.13
CA LYS A 293 4.81 9.23 -5.16
C LYS A 293 4.28 7.99 -4.45
N ARG A 294 3.03 8.02 -4.00
CA ARG A 294 2.40 6.90 -3.30
C ARG A 294 2.31 5.65 -4.17
N LEU A 295 1.87 5.80 -5.41
CA LEU A 295 1.80 4.70 -6.37
C LEU A 295 3.18 4.13 -6.69
N ASN A 296 4.18 4.99 -6.82
CA ASN A 296 5.56 4.56 -7.01
C ASN A 296 6.13 3.82 -5.78
N ILE A 297 5.80 4.23 -4.56
CA ILE A 297 6.12 3.50 -3.32
C ILE A 297 5.49 2.09 -3.35
N LYS A 298 4.26 1.97 -3.87
CA LYS A 298 3.58 0.68 -4.10
C LYS A 298 4.09 -0.08 -5.33
N LYS A 299 5.21 0.36 -5.92
CA LYS A 299 5.87 -0.25 -7.09
C LYS A 299 5.04 -0.24 -8.37
N MET A 300 3.95 0.53 -8.42
CA MET A 300 3.19 0.73 -9.64
C MET A 300 3.97 1.67 -10.57
N ARG A 301 4.10 1.30 -11.85
CA ARG A 301 4.80 2.14 -12.82
C ARG A 301 3.96 3.40 -13.08
N VAL A 302 4.49 4.56 -12.74
CA VAL A 302 3.83 5.85 -12.96
C VAL A 302 4.51 6.61 -14.11
N VAL A 303 3.72 6.99 -15.12
CA VAL A 303 4.13 7.98 -16.12
C VAL A 303 3.53 9.33 -15.74
N GLY A 304 4.35 10.33 -15.49
CA GLY A 304 3.92 11.67 -15.05
C GLY A 304 3.96 12.70 -16.18
N PHE A 305 2.92 13.53 -16.28
CA PHE A 305 2.91 14.72 -17.13
C PHE A 305 2.34 15.91 -16.38
N ASN A 306 2.95 17.09 -16.56
CA ASN A 306 2.44 18.34 -16.05
C ASN A 306 2.68 19.46 -17.07
N LYS A 307 1.75 20.43 -17.15
CA LYS A 307 1.88 21.58 -18.05
C LYS A 307 3.16 22.38 -17.79
N SER A 308 3.55 22.51 -16.52
CA SER A 308 4.86 23.06 -16.14
C SER A 308 5.84 21.91 -15.88
N PRO A 309 6.99 21.85 -16.58
CA PRO A 309 7.89 20.70 -16.54
C PRO A 309 8.64 20.55 -15.20
N ASN A 310 8.71 21.58 -14.37
CA ASN A 310 9.49 21.56 -13.12
C ASN A 310 9.01 20.44 -12.19
N SER A 311 7.71 20.29 -12.00
CA SER A 311 7.14 19.23 -11.16
C SER A 311 7.45 17.83 -11.71
N THR A 312 7.48 17.66 -13.03
CA THR A 312 7.86 16.40 -13.67
C THR A 312 9.33 16.06 -13.37
N ARG A 313 10.23 17.02 -13.55
CA ARG A 313 11.68 16.83 -13.33
C ARG A 313 12.02 16.49 -11.88
N GLU A 314 11.32 17.08 -10.91
CA GLU A 314 11.52 16.74 -9.50
C GLU A 314 11.08 15.30 -9.21
N LEU A 315 9.96 14.87 -9.77
CA LEU A 315 9.43 13.52 -9.56
C LEU A 315 10.23 12.43 -10.29
N GLU A 316 10.93 12.76 -11.38
CA GLU A 316 11.87 11.83 -12.03
C GLU A 316 12.98 11.36 -11.08
N LYS A 317 13.45 12.25 -10.19
CA LYS A 317 14.46 11.91 -9.16
C LYS A 317 13.93 10.88 -8.15
N GLU A 318 12.62 10.75 -8.03
CA GLU A 318 11.94 9.81 -7.14
C GLU A 318 11.51 8.52 -7.86
N GLY A 319 11.90 8.32 -9.13
CA GLY A 319 11.64 7.10 -9.90
C GLY A 319 10.38 7.13 -10.79
N ILE A 320 9.69 8.27 -10.87
CA ILE A 320 8.53 8.43 -11.77
C ILE A 320 9.01 8.67 -13.21
N VAL A 321 8.37 8.03 -14.19
CA VAL A 321 8.71 8.22 -15.60
C VAL A 321 8.14 9.55 -16.09
N GLY A 322 8.99 10.57 -16.23
CA GLY A 322 8.55 11.88 -16.72
C GLY A 322 8.18 11.89 -18.20
N SER A 323 7.33 12.83 -18.59
CA SER A 323 6.99 13.14 -19.99
C SER A 323 6.69 14.63 -20.15
N TYR A 324 6.95 15.15 -21.35
CA TYR A 324 6.97 16.60 -21.63
C TYR A 324 5.98 17.03 -22.72
N SER A 325 5.21 16.08 -23.25
CA SER A 325 4.06 16.32 -24.12
C SER A 325 3.00 15.22 -23.91
N LEU A 326 1.74 15.50 -24.28
CA LEU A 326 0.67 14.48 -24.21
C LEU A 326 0.95 13.29 -25.15
N GLN A 327 1.59 13.52 -26.29
CA GLN A 327 1.98 12.48 -27.23
C GLN A 327 3.05 11.55 -26.63
N GLU A 328 4.08 12.14 -26.03
CA GLU A 328 5.13 11.39 -25.34
C GLU A 328 4.56 10.61 -24.15
N PHE A 329 3.69 11.24 -23.37
CA PHE A 329 2.98 10.62 -22.24
C PHE A 329 2.21 9.37 -22.69
N VAL A 330 1.37 9.48 -23.72
CA VAL A 330 0.58 8.35 -24.25
C VAL A 330 1.47 7.26 -24.86
N LYS A 331 2.60 7.62 -25.48
CA LYS A 331 3.57 6.66 -26.04
C LYS A 331 4.30 5.86 -24.97
N LYS A 332 4.54 6.44 -23.79
CA LYS A 332 5.23 5.78 -22.66
C LYS A 332 4.34 4.80 -21.89
N LEU A 333 3.01 4.86 -22.10
CA LEU A 333 2.02 3.98 -21.48
C LEU A 333 1.72 2.72 -22.32
N SER A 334 1.55 1.61 -21.61
CA SER A 334 1.14 0.30 -22.09
C SER A 334 -0.36 0.26 -22.41
N VAL A 335 -0.76 -0.57 -23.38
CA VAL A 335 -2.16 -0.72 -23.81
C VAL A 335 -2.80 -1.91 -23.10
N PRO A 336 -4.04 -1.83 -22.57
CA PRO A 336 -4.92 -0.65 -22.53
C PRO A 336 -4.46 0.38 -21.50
N ARG A 337 -4.49 1.67 -21.89
CA ARG A 337 -3.97 2.76 -21.07
C ARG A 337 -4.96 3.16 -20.00
N THR A 338 -4.46 3.46 -18.79
CA THR A 338 -5.25 4.13 -17.75
C THR A 338 -4.61 5.47 -17.41
N VAL A 339 -5.39 6.55 -17.56
CA VAL A 339 -4.91 7.93 -17.37
C VAL A 339 -5.73 8.61 -16.28
N TRP A 340 -5.06 9.06 -15.23
CA TRP A 340 -5.62 9.85 -14.13
C TRP A 340 -5.38 11.34 -14.35
N LEU A 341 -6.45 12.13 -14.27
CA LEU A 341 -6.40 13.59 -14.34
C LEU A 341 -6.52 14.18 -12.94
N MET A 342 -5.52 14.96 -12.56
CA MET A 342 -5.48 15.73 -11.31
C MET A 342 -5.15 17.20 -11.61
N VAL A 343 -6.00 17.80 -12.44
CA VAL A 343 -5.89 19.20 -12.91
C VAL A 343 -7.05 20.04 -12.38
N PRO A 344 -6.96 21.39 -12.41
CA PRO A 344 -8.07 22.24 -11.99
C PRO A 344 -9.38 21.91 -12.71
N ALA A 345 -10.50 21.98 -11.98
CA ALA A 345 -11.82 21.67 -12.52
C ALA A 345 -12.23 22.61 -13.67
N GLY A 346 -13.20 22.17 -14.47
CA GLY A 346 -13.76 22.95 -15.58
C GLY A 346 -12.85 22.95 -16.82
N LYS A 347 -12.48 24.15 -17.30
CA LYS A 347 -11.82 24.32 -18.62
C LYS A 347 -10.51 23.55 -18.74
N ALA A 348 -9.71 23.45 -17.68
CA ALA A 348 -8.41 22.77 -17.75
C ALA A 348 -8.55 21.26 -18.02
N VAL A 349 -9.55 20.59 -17.43
CA VAL A 349 -9.86 19.19 -17.77
C VAL A 349 -10.30 19.06 -19.23
N ASP A 350 -11.16 19.97 -19.70
CA ASP A 350 -11.64 19.96 -21.09
C ASP A 350 -10.51 20.23 -22.10
N GLU A 351 -9.55 21.10 -21.77
CA GLU A 351 -8.36 21.35 -22.58
C GLU A 351 -7.49 20.09 -22.69
N VAL A 352 -7.22 19.40 -21.58
CA VAL A 352 -6.45 18.14 -21.59
C VAL A 352 -7.15 17.05 -22.39
N LEU A 353 -8.48 16.96 -22.28
CA LEU A 353 -9.26 15.92 -22.94
C LEU A 353 -9.48 16.19 -24.43
N PHE A 354 -9.84 17.41 -24.79
CA PHE A 354 -10.53 17.69 -26.04
C PHE A 354 -9.93 18.83 -26.88
N ALA A 355 -8.86 19.48 -26.44
CA ALA A 355 -8.13 20.41 -27.30
C ALA A 355 -7.54 19.70 -28.52
N GLN A 356 -6.96 20.47 -29.44
CA GLN A 356 -6.13 19.93 -30.52
C GLN A 356 -4.97 19.14 -29.88
N ASN A 357 -4.78 17.88 -30.29
CA ASN A 357 -3.87 16.92 -29.64
C ASN A 357 -4.20 16.55 -28.18
N GLY A 358 -5.43 16.79 -27.73
CA GLY A 358 -5.92 16.31 -26.43
C GLY A 358 -6.03 14.79 -26.38
N LEU A 359 -6.16 14.24 -25.17
CA LEU A 359 -6.19 12.79 -24.93
C LEU A 359 -7.24 12.05 -25.77
N ALA A 360 -8.40 12.64 -26.03
CA ALA A 360 -9.46 12.00 -26.82
C ALA A 360 -9.09 11.78 -28.30
N GLN A 361 -7.97 12.33 -28.79
CA GLN A 361 -7.41 12.06 -30.11
C GLN A 361 -6.23 11.07 -30.05
N LEU A 362 -5.54 10.99 -28.92
CA LEU A 362 -4.33 10.17 -28.74
C LEU A 362 -4.63 8.77 -28.17
N LEU A 363 -5.68 8.65 -27.37
CA LEU A 363 -6.11 7.38 -26.77
C LEU A 363 -6.88 6.50 -27.77
N LYS A 364 -6.82 5.19 -27.57
CA LYS A 364 -7.48 4.17 -28.40
C LYS A 364 -8.74 3.64 -27.72
N LYS A 365 -9.58 2.95 -28.50
CA LYS A 365 -10.74 2.21 -27.98
C LYS A 365 -10.29 1.22 -26.90
N GLY A 366 -10.96 1.23 -25.75
CA GLY A 366 -10.63 0.41 -24.58
C GLY A 366 -9.71 1.09 -23.56
N ASP A 367 -9.08 2.22 -23.90
CA ASP A 367 -8.34 3.03 -22.91
C ASP A 367 -9.32 3.67 -21.90
N THR A 368 -8.82 3.98 -20.70
CA THR A 368 -9.60 4.53 -19.59
C THR A 368 -9.06 5.89 -19.14
N VAL A 369 -9.96 6.84 -18.97
CA VAL A 369 -9.70 8.14 -18.35
C VAL A 369 -10.40 8.21 -17.01
N ILE A 370 -9.67 8.65 -15.98
CA ILE A 370 -10.17 8.88 -14.64
C ILE A 370 -10.02 10.38 -14.34
N ASP A 371 -11.12 11.10 -14.14
CA ASP A 371 -11.08 12.49 -13.63
C ASP A 371 -11.11 12.44 -12.10
N GLY A 372 -9.98 12.72 -11.45
CA GLY A 372 -9.84 12.72 -9.99
C GLY A 372 -9.93 14.11 -9.36
N GLY A 373 -10.23 15.15 -10.15
CA GLY A 373 -10.35 16.52 -9.68
C GLY A 373 -11.67 16.80 -8.96
N ASN A 374 -11.82 18.00 -8.40
CA ASN A 374 -13.11 18.47 -7.88
C ASN A 374 -14.02 18.98 -9.01
N SER A 375 -14.27 18.16 -10.04
CA SER A 375 -15.10 18.56 -11.18
C SER A 375 -16.59 18.57 -10.82
N PHE A 376 -17.36 19.44 -11.47
CA PHE A 376 -18.81 19.45 -11.32
C PHE A 376 -19.44 18.22 -11.99
N TYR A 377 -20.40 17.57 -11.33
CA TYR A 377 -20.90 16.26 -11.79
C TYR A 377 -21.57 16.31 -13.18
N LYS A 378 -22.22 17.41 -13.55
CA LYS A 378 -22.82 17.58 -14.89
C LYS A 378 -21.75 17.61 -15.99
N ASP A 379 -20.56 18.15 -15.71
CA ASP A 379 -19.41 18.07 -16.61
C ASP A 379 -18.91 16.64 -16.77
N SER A 380 -18.85 15.86 -15.70
CA SER A 380 -18.50 14.43 -15.77
C SER A 380 -19.46 13.64 -16.64
N ILE A 381 -20.77 13.90 -16.54
CA ILE A 381 -21.78 13.27 -17.39
C ILE A 381 -21.53 13.62 -18.88
N ARG A 382 -21.30 14.90 -19.18
CA ARG A 382 -20.99 15.38 -20.53
C ARG A 382 -19.69 14.74 -21.08
N ARG A 383 -18.63 14.74 -20.28
CA ARG A 383 -17.31 14.16 -20.63
C ARG A 383 -17.41 12.67 -20.89
N GLY A 384 -18.07 11.93 -19.99
CA GLY A 384 -18.28 10.49 -20.14
C GLY A 384 -19.03 10.14 -21.42
N LYS A 385 -20.09 10.89 -21.76
CA LYS A 385 -20.82 10.69 -23.04
C LYS A 385 -19.91 10.91 -24.26
N ARG A 386 -19.09 11.97 -24.25
CA ARG A 386 -18.18 12.32 -25.36
C ARG A 386 -16.99 11.36 -25.50
N LEU A 387 -16.46 10.82 -24.41
CA LEU A 387 -15.40 9.80 -24.44
C LEU A 387 -15.97 8.44 -24.86
N LYS A 388 -17.17 8.10 -24.40
CA LYS A 388 -17.86 6.85 -24.79
C LYS A 388 -18.11 6.77 -26.29
N SER A 389 -18.45 7.87 -26.98
CA SER A 389 -18.62 7.86 -28.44
C SER A 389 -17.32 7.57 -29.21
N LYS A 390 -16.16 7.68 -28.56
CA LYS A 390 -14.84 7.30 -29.08
C LYS A 390 -14.38 5.92 -28.59
N GLY A 391 -15.21 5.22 -27.82
CA GLY A 391 -14.86 3.93 -27.22
C GLY A 391 -13.86 4.02 -26.07
N ILE A 392 -13.70 5.20 -25.46
CA ILE A 392 -12.84 5.44 -24.29
C ILE A 392 -13.71 5.36 -23.03
N HIS A 393 -13.26 4.61 -22.03
CA HIS A 393 -13.92 4.50 -20.74
C HIS A 393 -13.66 5.74 -19.89
N PHE A 394 -14.63 6.10 -19.05
CA PHE A 394 -14.54 7.27 -18.18
C PHE A 394 -15.04 6.96 -16.77
N LEU A 395 -14.22 7.29 -15.77
CA LEU A 395 -14.58 7.28 -14.35
C LEU A 395 -14.44 8.71 -13.79
N ASP A 396 -15.39 9.13 -12.97
CA ASP A 396 -15.32 10.36 -12.18
C ASP A 396 -15.07 10.01 -10.72
N VAL A 397 -14.01 10.55 -10.12
CA VAL A 397 -13.50 10.12 -8.82
C VAL A 397 -13.33 11.28 -7.87
N GLY A 398 -14.14 11.28 -6.82
CA GLY A 398 -13.97 12.18 -5.70
C GLY A 398 -12.85 11.71 -4.76
N VAL A 399 -11.87 12.57 -4.49
CA VAL A 399 -10.79 12.31 -3.51
C VAL A 399 -10.90 13.24 -2.31
N SER A 400 -10.94 12.72 -1.08
CA SER A 400 -11.04 13.55 0.15
C SER A 400 -10.05 13.12 1.24
N GLY A 401 -9.33 14.08 1.83
CA GLY A 401 -8.37 13.81 2.92
C GLY A 401 -7.28 14.89 3.10
N GLY A 402 -7.03 15.69 2.06
CA GLY A 402 -5.96 16.71 2.05
C GLY A 402 -4.58 16.15 1.72
N PRO A 403 -3.57 17.01 1.45
CA PRO A 403 -2.26 16.57 0.95
C PRO A 403 -1.52 15.61 1.87
N ILE A 404 -1.58 15.86 3.19
CA ILE A 404 -0.92 15.03 4.22
C ILE A 404 -1.55 13.63 4.26
N SER A 405 -2.89 13.54 4.25
CA SER A 405 -3.52 12.22 4.25
C SER A 405 -3.32 11.45 2.96
N ILE A 406 -3.15 12.14 1.83
CA ILE A 406 -2.81 11.48 0.57
C ILE A 406 -1.40 10.93 0.60
N GLU A 407 -0.45 11.70 1.14
CA GLU A 407 0.92 11.24 1.36
C GLU A 407 0.94 10.00 2.28
N LEU A 408 0.13 10.00 3.34
CA LEU A 408 -0.01 8.88 4.27
C LEU A 408 -0.88 7.72 3.76
N GLY A 409 -1.52 7.84 2.59
CA GLY A 409 -2.44 6.82 2.06
C GLY A 409 -3.76 6.68 2.84
N LYS A 410 -4.17 7.66 3.64
CA LYS A 410 -5.37 7.62 4.50
C LYS A 410 -6.49 8.56 4.02
N PHE A 411 -6.97 8.35 2.80
CA PHE A 411 -7.94 9.25 2.16
C PHE A 411 -9.11 8.51 1.49
N ALA A 412 -10.27 9.15 1.44
CA ALA A 412 -11.46 8.58 0.85
C ALA A 412 -11.46 8.72 -0.68
N ILE A 413 -11.94 7.67 -1.36
CA ILE A 413 -12.08 7.59 -2.81
C ILE A 413 -13.53 7.23 -3.15
N MET A 414 -14.21 8.09 -3.90
CA MET A 414 -15.63 8.00 -4.28
C MET A 414 -15.74 7.87 -5.80
N VAL A 415 -16.01 6.68 -6.33
CA VAL A 415 -15.91 6.38 -7.77
C VAL A 415 -17.28 6.31 -8.44
N GLY A 416 -17.51 7.13 -9.46
CA GLY A 416 -18.63 7.05 -10.39
C GLY A 416 -18.20 6.56 -11.76
N GLY A 417 -19.06 5.82 -12.45
CA GLY A 417 -18.82 5.35 -13.81
C GLY A 417 -19.41 4.00 -14.13
N ASP A 418 -18.77 3.24 -15.03
CA ASP A 418 -19.14 1.86 -15.32
C ASP A 418 -18.62 0.93 -14.21
N LYS A 419 -19.51 0.13 -13.60
CA LYS A 419 -19.15 -0.81 -12.53
C LYS A 419 -18.03 -1.77 -12.94
N LYS A 420 -18.01 -2.25 -14.18
CA LYS A 420 -16.93 -3.13 -14.67
C LYS A 420 -15.59 -2.41 -14.70
N MET A 421 -15.58 -1.12 -15.01
CA MET A 421 -14.34 -0.33 -15.02
C MET A 421 -13.89 -0.01 -13.61
N TYR A 422 -14.81 0.24 -12.67
CA TYR A 422 -14.49 0.33 -11.25
C TYR A 422 -13.77 -0.93 -10.75
N GLU A 423 -14.32 -2.13 -11.01
CA GLU A 423 -13.69 -3.39 -10.58
C GLU A 423 -12.31 -3.59 -11.21
N LYS A 424 -12.15 -3.26 -12.50
CA LYS A 424 -10.84 -3.34 -13.18
C LYS A 424 -9.81 -2.35 -12.64
N SER A 425 -10.25 -1.18 -12.17
CA SER A 425 -9.39 -0.14 -11.61
C SER A 425 -9.21 -0.27 -10.09
N LYS A 426 -9.74 -1.33 -9.46
CA LYS A 426 -9.74 -1.47 -8.00
C LYS A 426 -8.33 -1.50 -7.41
N SER A 427 -7.41 -2.22 -8.04
CA SER A 427 -6.00 -2.28 -7.63
C SER A 427 -5.31 -0.92 -7.66
N ILE A 428 -5.70 -0.03 -8.58
CA ILE A 428 -5.22 1.36 -8.62
C ILE A 428 -5.68 2.11 -7.37
N PHE A 429 -6.96 2.01 -7.01
CA PHE A 429 -7.49 2.70 -5.84
C PHE A 429 -6.90 2.15 -4.52
N GLU A 430 -6.69 0.84 -4.43
CA GLU A 430 -6.04 0.16 -3.29
C GLU A 430 -4.55 0.54 -3.16
N ALA A 431 -3.86 0.76 -4.28
CA ALA A 431 -2.49 1.28 -4.26
C ALA A 431 -2.44 2.76 -3.86
N MET A 432 -3.47 3.54 -4.21
CA MET A 432 -3.57 4.97 -3.83
C MET A 432 -3.86 5.15 -2.35
N SER A 433 -4.82 4.41 -1.79
CA SER A 433 -5.30 4.58 -0.42
C SER A 433 -5.47 3.25 0.30
N ASP A 434 -5.01 3.21 1.54
CA ASP A 434 -5.26 2.10 2.48
C ASP A 434 -6.71 2.14 3.01
N THR A 435 -7.48 3.18 2.68
CA THR A 435 -8.93 3.23 2.91
C THR A 435 -9.67 2.65 1.71
N SER A 436 -10.62 1.76 1.96
CA SER A 436 -11.44 1.16 0.88
C SER A 436 -12.11 2.22 0.01
N SER A 437 -12.03 2.06 -1.31
CA SER A 437 -12.78 2.87 -2.27
C SER A 437 -14.23 2.42 -2.35
N GLY A 438 -15.14 3.36 -2.69
CA GLY A 438 -16.56 3.08 -2.83
C GLY A 438 -17.06 3.33 -4.25
N TYR A 439 -17.89 2.41 -4.78
CA TYR A 439 -18.63 2.62 -6.01
C TYR A 439 -19.93 3.39 -5.73
N MET A 440 -20.02 4.61 -6.27
CA MET A 440 -21.11 5.57 -6.01
C MET A 440 -22.24 5.47 -7.03
N GLY A 441 -22.02 4.76 -8.14
CA GLY A 441 -23.02 4.58 -9.20
C GLY A 441 -22.51 4.98 -10.58
N LYS A 442 -23.44 5.31 -11.48
CA LYS A 442 -23.14 5.66 -12.88
C LYS A 442 -22.32 6.95 -12.97
N THR A 443 -21.79 7.23 -14.15
CA THR A 443 -21.01 8.44 -14.43
C THR A 443 -21.69 9.70 -13.89
N GLY A 444 -20.94 10.51 -13.14
CA GLY A 444 -21.37 11.69 -12.40
C GLY A 444 -21.56 11.43 -10.91
N ALA A 445 -21.80 10.20 -10.48
CA ALA A 445 -22.13 9.89 -9.10
C ALA A 445 -20.95 10.08 -8.12
N GLY A 446 -19.71 9.83 -8.56
CA GLY A 446 -18.51 9.99 -7.73
C GLY A 446 -18.26 11.46 -7.39
N HIS A 447 -18.29 12.32 -8.41
CA HIS A 447 -18.18 13.77 -8.20
C HIS A 447 -19.40 14.37 -7.51
N PHE A 448 -20.60 13.84 -7.74
CA PHE A 448 -21.78 14.26 -6.98
C PHE A 448 -21.63 13.96 -5.50
N ALA A 449 -21.24 12.73 -5.13
CA ALA A 449 -20.98 12.36 -3.74
C ALA A 449 -19.90 13.26 -3.10
N LYS A 450 -18.82 13.56 -3.84
CA LYS A 450 -17.76 14.45 -3.36
C LYS A 450 -18.22 15.90 -3.18
N MET A 451 -19.08 16.40 -4.07
CA MET A 451 -19.67 17.73 -3.93
C MET A 451 -20.51 17.81 -2.65
N ILE A 452 -21.38 16.82 -2.41
CA ILE A 452 -22.21 16.75 -1.19
C ILE A 452 -21.32 16.64 0.06
N HIS A 453 -20.26 15.82 0.03
CA HIS A 453 -19.25 15.76 1.09
C HIS A 453 -18.71 17.16 1.44
N ASN A 454 -18.33 17.96 0.45
CA ASN A 454 -17.82 19.32 0.68
C ASN A 454 -18.89 20.27 1.24
N GLY A 455 -20.15 20.12 0.84
CA GLY A 455 -21.26 20.87 1.44
C GLY A 455 -21.46 20.54 2.92
N ILE A 456 -21.39 19.25 3.28
CA ILE A 456 -21.46 18.79 4.68
C ILE A 456 -20.26 19.34 5.47
N GLU A 457 -19.05 19.24 4.92
CA GLU A 457 -17.83 19.83 5.49
C GLU A 457 -18.02 21.32 5.80
N TYR A 458 -18.66 22.07 4.89
CA TYR A 458 -18.91 23.49 5.08
C TYR A 458 -19.76 23.79 6.31
N GLY A 459 -20.81 22.99 6.53
CA GLY A 459 -21.70 23.08 7.69
C GLY A 459 -20.99 22.72 8.99
N MET A 460 -20.30 21.59 9.01
CA MET A 460 -19.57 21.13 10.21
C MET A 460 -18.51 22.15 10.65
N MET A 461 -17.74 22.67 9.71
CA MET A 461 -16.74 23.70 10.01
C MET A 461 -17.38 24.99 10.54
N GLN A 462 -18.52 25.39 10.00
CA GLN A 462 -19.24 26.59 10.44
C GLN A 462 -19.72 26.42 11.89
N SER A 463 -20.36 25.29 12.21
CA SER A 463 -20.82 25.02 13.58
C SER A 463 -19.67 24.99 14.59
N LEU A 464 -18.53 24.39 14.23
CA LEU A 464 -17.33 24.45 15.07
C LEU A 464 -16.83 25.89 15.25
N ALA A 465 -16.75 26.67 14.18
CA ALA A 465 -16.25 28.04 14.23
C ALA A 465 -17.16 28.97 15.05
N GLU A 466 -18.48 28.81 14.95
CA GLU A 466 -19.44 29.57 15.76
C GLU A 466 -19.33 29.21 17.24
N GLY A 467 -19.29 27.92 17.58
CA GLY A 467 -19.15 27.48 18.97
C GLY A 467 -17.86 28.01 19.63
N PHE A 468 -16.73 27.96 18.92
CA PHE A 468 -15.46 28.48 19.43
C PHE A 468 -15.41 30.01 19.47
N ALA A 469 -16.16 30.72 18.61
CA ALA A 469 -16.33 32.16 18.74
C ALA A 469 -17.15 32.53 19.99
N ILE A 470 -18.18 31.77 20.32
CA ILE A 470 -18.94 31.96 21.57
C ILE A 470 -18.04 31.69 22.78
N LEU A 471 -17.26 30.61 22.77
CA LEU A 471 -16.30 30.30 23.84
C LEU A 471 -15.25 31.40 24.03
N LYS A 472 -14.86 32.08 22.94
CA LYS A 472 -13.90 33.20 23.00
C LYS A 472 -14.45 34.40 23.76
N GLU A 473 -15.72 34.75 23.51
CA GLU A 473 -16.40 35.90 24.11
C GLU A 473 -16.99 35.59 25.49
N ALA A 474 -17.10 34.31 25.85
CA ALA A 474 -17.63 33.90 27.14
C ALA A 474 -16.82 34.49 28.32
N PRO A 475 -17.47 34.86 29.44
CA PRO A 475 -16.81 35.53 30.56
C PRO A 475 -15.76 34.67 31.29
N PHE A 476 -15.71 33.36 30.98
CA PHE A 476 -14.85 32.38 31.63
C PHE A 476 -13.41 32.34 31.10
N LYS A 477 -13.08 33.13 30.05
CA LYS A 477 -11.72 33.25 29.48
C LYS A 477 -11.07 31.90 29.14
N PHE A 478 -11.77 31.07 28.38
CA PHE A 478 -11.28 29.74 28.01
C PHE A 478 -9.95 29.78 27.23
N ARG A 479 -9.09 28.80 27.50
CA ARG A 479 -7.96 28.45 26.62
C ARG A 479 -8.48 27.57 25.50
N LEU A 480 -8.69 28.16 24.31
CA LEU A 480 -9.39 27.51 23.20
C LEU A 480 -8.67 26.26 22.70
N LYS A 481 -7.32 26.27 22.66
CA LYS A 481 -6.54 25.06 22.35
C LYS A 481 -6.88 23.89 23.29
N GLU A 482 -6.99 24.14 24.60
CA GLU A 482 -7.31 23.08 25.57
C GLU A 482 -8.76 22.61 25.42
N VAL A 483 -9.70 23.50 25.09
CA VAL A 483 -11.08 23.09 24.80
C VAL A 483 -11.13 22.21 23.54
N ALA A 484 -10.43 22.59 22.47
CA ALA A 484 -10.34 21.80 21.24
C ALA A 484 -9.74 20.41 21.51
N LYS A 485 -8.69 20.33 22.33
CA LYS A 485 -8.10 19.06 22.77
C LYS A 485 -9.11 18.18 23.51
N VAL A 486 -9.83 18.72 24.49
CA VAL A 486 -10.86 17.96 25.23
C VAL A 486 -11.98 17.49 24.29
N TYR A 487 -12.45 18.34 23.38
CA TYR A 487 -13.46 17.95 22.39
C TYR A 487 -12.95 16.89 21.42
N ASN A 488 -11.65 16.80 21.19
CA ASN A 488 -11.04 15.79 20.32
C ASN A 488 -10.72 14.47 21.05
N GLN A 489 -11.05 14.35 22.34
CA GLN A 489 -10.78 13.16 23.16
C GLN A 489 -12.08 12.48 23.59
N ASN A 490 -12.57 11.54 22.77
CA ASN A 490 -13.75 10.70 23.05
C ASN A 490 -15.05 11.48 23.36
N SER A 491 -15.14 12.75 22.95
CA SER A 491 -16.39 13.51 22.98
C SER A 491 -17.29 13.14 21.80
N ILE A 492 -18.59 13.47 21.89
CA ILE A 492 -19.57 13.25 20.80
C ILE A 492 -19.14 13.92 19.49
N ILE A 493 -18.44 15.06 19.56
CA ILE A 493 -18.00 15.83 18.38
C ILE A 493 -16.53 15.56 18.00
N THR A 494 -15.95 14.48 18.52
CA THR A 494 -14.60 14.03 18.13
C THR A 494 -14.56 13.80 16.63
N SER A 495 -13.68 14.53 15.93
CA SER A 495 -13.60 14.47 14.48
C SER A 495 -12.25 14.98 13.99
N ARG A 496 -11.91 14.66 12.74
CA ARG A 496 -10.71 15.24 12.09
C ARG A 496 -10.73 16.77 12.06
N LEU A 497 -11.91 17.38 11.88
CA LEU A 497 -12.06 18.84 11.91
C LEU A 497 -11.76 19.40 13.29
N THR A 498 -12.20 18.74 14.35
CA THR A 498 -11.90 19.14 15.74
C THR A 498 -10.40 19.03 16.04
N GLY A 499 -9.75 17.94 15.63
CA GLY A 499 -8.30 17.78 15.78
C GLY A 499 -7.49 18.79 14.94
N TRP A 500 -7.95 19.14 13.75
CA TRP A 500 -7.31 20.20 12.96
C TRP A 500 -7.52 21.60 13.55
N LEU A 501 -8.64 21.83 14.24
CA LEU A 501 -8.85 23.07 14.97
C LEU A 501 -7.88 23.18 16.16
N GLU A 502 -7.68 22.08 16.90
CA GLU A 502 -6.69 21.99 17.97
C GLU A 502 -5.28 22.33 17.45
N GLU A 503 -4.85 21.69 16.35
CA GLU A 503 -3.55 21.97 15.74
C GLU A 503 -3.46 23.42 15.24
N GLY A 504 -4.55 23.97 14.70
CA GLY A 504 -4.66 25.37 14.31
C GLY A 504 -4.38 26.32 15.47
N PHE A 505 -5.00 26.10 16.65
CA PHE A 505 -4.73 26.92 17.84
C PHE A 505 -3.32 26.71 18.38
N LYS A 506 -2.80 25.48 18.32
CA LYS A 506 -1.41 25.18 18.70
C LYS A 506 -0.40 25.93 17.82
N GLN A 507 -0.65 26.01 16.51
CA GLN A 507 0.27 26.65 15.56
C GLN A 507 0.14 28.19 15.54
N TYR A 508 -1.07 28.72 15.68
CA TYR A 508 -1.35 30.14 15.46
C TYR A 508 -1.84 30.91 16.71
N GLY A 509 -1.98 30.23 17.84
CA GLY A 509 -2.46 30.78 19.10
C GLY A 509 -3.99 30.91 19.21
N ASP A 510 -4.50 31.02 20.43
CA ASP A 510 -5.94 31.10 20.75
C ASP A 510 -6.64 32.36 20.22
N ASP A 511 -5.90 33.35 19.73
CA ASP A 511 -6.45 34.57 19.13
C ASP A 511 -6.35 34.61 17.61
N LEU A 512 -5.67 33.62 17.01
CA LEU A 512 -5.49 33.47 15.58
C LEU A 512 -5.15 34.81 14.90
N ARG A 513 -4.28 35.63 15.51
CA ARG A 513 -3.99 37.00 15.01
C ARG A 513 -3.51 37.01 13.56
N LYS A 514 -2.76 35.98 13.17
CA LYS A 514 -2.19 35.83 11.82
C LYS A 514 -3.18 35.30 10.78
N ALA A 515 -4.36 34.83 11.20
CA ALA A 515 -5.36 34.29 10.28
C ALA A 515 -6.23 35.38 9.67
N SER A 516 -6.43 35.30 8.35
CA SER A 516 -7.42 36.09 7.64
C SER A 516 -8.84 35.76 8.11
N SER A 517 -9.68 36.78 8.27
CA SER A 517 -11.11 36.63 8.50
C SER A 517 -11.91 36.44 7.21
N ALA A 518 -11.31 36.70 6.04
CA ALA A 518 -11.93 36.50 4.74
C ALA A 518 -11.74 35.05 4.30
N VAL A 519 -12.81 34.27 4.38
CA VAL A 519 -12.77 32.82 4.10
C VAL A 519 -12.87 32.58 2.61
N ALA A 520 -11.84 31.96 2.03
CA ALA A 520 -11.88 31.51 0.64
C ALA A 520 -12.85 30.34 0.45
N HIS A 521 -13.52 30.28 -0.70
CA HIS A 521 -14.32 29.13 -1.14
C HIS A 521 -13.94 28.76 -2.58
N THR A 522 -14.01 27.46 -2.89
CA THR A 522 -13.54 26.88 -4.17
C THR A 522 -14.69 26.50 -5.12
N GLY A 523 -15.94 26.82 -4.75
CA GLY A 523 -17.15 26.68 -5.58
C GLY A 523 -18.03 25.47 -5.23
N GLU A 524 -17.49 24.43 -4.61
CA GLU A 524 -18.23 23.18 -4.36
C GLU A 524 -19.38 23.36 -3.35
N GLY A 525 -19.23 24.25 -2.37
CA GLY A 525 -20.31 24.62 -1.46
C GLY A 525 -21.46 25.33 -2.17
N GLU A 526 -21.15 26.18 -3.16
CA GLU A 526 -22.16 26.85 -3.98
C GLU A 526 -22.92 25.84 -4.85
N TRP A 527 -22.20 24.94 -5.52
CA TRP A 527 -22.80 23.88 -6.32
C TRP A 527 -23.73 22.99 -5.50
N THR A 528 -23.38 22.70 -4.24
CA THR A 528 -24.24 21.93 -3.34
C THR A 528 -25.55 22.66 -3.07
N VAL A 529 -25.51 23.95 -2.74
CA VAL A 529 -26.70 24.77 -2.46
C VAL A 529 -27.58 24.91 -3.70
N GLN A 530 -26.97 25.16 -4.87
CA GLN A 530 -27.69 25.24 -6.13
C GLN A 530 -28.36 23.91 -6.48
N THR A 531 -27.64 22.80 -6.34
CA THR A 531 -28.19 21.45 -6.61
C THR A 531 -29.32 21.10 -5.65
N ALA A 532 -29.18 21.41 -4.35
CA ALA A 532 -30.25 21.20 -3.39
C ALA A 532 -31.52 21.98 -3.76
N LYS A 533 -31.36 23.23 -4.25
CA LYS A 533 -32.46 24.04 -4.78
C LYS A 533 -33.10 23.39 -6.01
N GLU A 534 -32.31 22.91 -6.97
CA GLU A 534 -32.80 22.19 -8.15
C GLU A 534 -33.61 20.93 -7.77
N LEU A 535 -33.21 20.23 -6.70
CA LEU A 535 -33.87 19.03 -6.20
C LEU A 535 -35.04 19.30 -5.24
N GLY A 536 -35.30 20.57 -4.88
CA GLY A 536 -36.34 20.92 -3.91
C GLY A 536 -36.04 20.49 -2.47
N ILE A 537 -34.76 20.32 -2.10
CA ILE A 537 -34.34 19.88 -0.77
C ILE A 537 -33.90 21.09 0.07
N PRO A 538 -34.54 21.38 1.22
CA PRO A 538 -34.10 22.43 2.13
C PRO A 538 -32.76 22.10 2.79
N THR A 539 -31.76 22.98 2.64
CA THR A 539 -30.41 22.82 3.25
C THR A 539 -29.96 24.08 4.00
N PRO A 540 -30.66 24.52 5.07
CA PRO A 540 -30.37 25.79 5.75
C PRO A 540 -28.94 25.86 6.28
N VAL A 541 -28.46 24.80 6.94
CA VAL A 541 -27.10 24.75 7.51
C VAL A 541 -26.02 24.97 6.45
N ILE A 542 -26.05 24.21 5.36
CA ILE A 542 -25.05 24.31 4.28
C ILE A 542 -25.17 25.67 3.56
N LYS A 543 -26.40 26.12 3.31
CA LYS A 543 -26.68 27.41 2.66
C LYS A 543 -26.11 28.57 3.46
N ASP A 544 -26.40 28.64 4.76
CA ASP A 544 -25.95 29.76 5.59
C ASP A 544 -24.44 29.71 5.81
N SER A 545 -23.86 28.51 5.87
CA SER A 545 -22.42 28.30 5.90
C SER A 545 -21.72 28.79 4.63
N TYR A 546 -22.34 28.60 3.46
CA TYR A 546 -21.86 29.17 2.20
C TYR A 546 -22.02 30.70 2.18
N LEU A 547 -23.19 31.21 2.55
CA LEU A 547 -23.46 32.67 2.59
C LEU A 547 -22.51 33.40 3.52
N PHE A 548 -22.17 32.82 4.68
CA PHE A 548 -21.17 33.36 5.59
C PHE A 548 -19.82 33.56 4.89
N ARG A 549 -19.34 32.56 4.13
CA ARG A 549 -18.06 32.66 3.40
C ARG A 549 -18.10 33.80 2.38
N VAL A 550 -19.20 33.95 1.63
CA VAL A 550 -19.39 35.06 0.68
C VAL A 550 -19.35 36.42 1.38
N GLN A 551 -19.98 36.54 2.56
CA GLN A 551 -20.08 37.78 3.32
C GLN A 551 -18.83 38.12 4.14
N SER A 552 -18.04 37.11 4.54
CA SER A 552 -16.87 37.25 5.43
C SER A 552 -15.82 38.25 4.92
N ARG A 553 -15.76 38.47 3.61
CA ARG A 553 -14.88 39.46 2.98
C ARG A 553 -15.16 40.91 3.40
N LYS A 554 -16.40 41.19 3.85
CA LYS A 554 -16.85 42.56 4.17
C LYS A 554 -16.86 42.85 5.67
N LYS A 555 -16.87 41.82 6.53
CA LYS A 555 -16.97 41.95 7.99
C LYS A 555 -16.02 40.98 8.67
N PRO A 556 -14.86 41.43 9.19
CA PRO A 556 -13.90 40.55 9.82
C PRO A 556 -14.46 40.01 11.15
N THR A 557 -14.45 38.70 11.34
CA THR A 557 -14.91 38.03 12.58
C THR A 557 -13.94 36.94 13.01
N PHE A 558 -13.98 36.57 14.29
CA PHE A 558 -13.21 35.44 14.81
C PHE A 558 -13.65 34.10 14.20
N THR A 559 -14.94 33.93 13.91
CA THR A 559 -15.47 32.79 13.13
C THR A 559 -14.76 32.66 11.78
N GLY A 560 -14.59 33.78 11.05
CA GLY A 560 -13.85 33.80 9.79
C GLY A 560 -12.40 33.35 9.96
N LYS A 561 -11.74 33.77 11.04
CA LYS A 561 -10.36 33.35 11.35
C LYS A 561 -10.27 31.84 11.59
N ILE A 562 -11.18 31.27 12.37
CA ILE A 562 -11.20 29.82 12.62
C ILE A 562 -11.36 29.05 11.31
N LEU A 563 -12.29 29.47 10.45
CA LEU A 563 -12.53 28.81 9.17
C LEU A 563 -11.31 28.88 8.24
N SER A 564 -10.64 30.03 8.17
CA SER A 564 -9.39 30.18 7.41
C SER A 564 -8.28 29.30 7.96
N THR A 565 -8.13 29.24 9.29
CA THR A 565 -7.14 28.37 9.96
C THR A 565 -7.40 26.90 9.64
N LEU A 566 -8.64 26.42 9.76
CA LEU A 566 -8.98 25.04 9.40
C LEU A 566 -8.56 24.72 7.96
N ARG A 567 -8.92 25.58 7.01
CA ARG A 567 -8.53 25.45 5.60
C ARG A 567 -7.01 25.42 5.41
N ALA A 568 -6.27 26.23 6.17
CA ALA A 568 -4.82 26.23 6.13
C ALA A 568 -4.24 24.88 6.60
N ILE A 569 -4.72 24.36 7.73
CA ILE A 569 -4.24 23.10 8.32
C ILE A 569 -4.50 21.89 7.42
N PHE A 570 -5.74 21.68 6.94
CA PHE A 570 -6.05 20.47 6.17
C PHE A 570 -5.79 20.61 4.66
N GLY A 571 -5.91 21.82 4.11
CA GLY A 571 -5.81 22.08 2.67
C GLY A 571 -4.49 22.70 2.23
N GLY A 572 -3.65 23.16 3.17
CA GLY A 572 -2.42 23.90 2.87
C GLY A 572 -2.70 25.22 2.15
N HIS A 573 -3.84 25.85 2.45
CA HIS A 573 -4.20 27.17 1.97
C HIS A 573 -3.39 28.26 2.69
N LYS A 574 -3.20 29.41 2.04
CA LYS A 574 -2.57 30.56 2.70
C LYS A 574 -3.46 31.05 3.82
N ILE A 575 -2.83 31.36 4.95
CA ILE A 575 -3.47 31.85 6.18
C ILE A 575 -3.50 33.39 6.22
#